data_AF-A0A1B6EU38-F1
#
_entry.id   AF-A0A1B6EU38-F1
#
_cell.length_a   1.000
_cell.length_b   1.000
_cell.length_c   1.000
_cell.angle_alpha   90.00
_cell.angle_beta   90.00
_cell.angle_gamma   90.00
#
_symmetry.space_group_name_H-M   'P 1'
#
loop_
_entity.id
_entity.type
_entity.pdbx_description
1 polymer ?
#
loop_
_entity_poly.entity_id
_entity_poly.type
_entity_poly.pdbx_seq_one_letter_code
_entity_poly.pdbx_strand_id
1 'polypeptide(L)'
;MLIGGFGVRRKGGHGRMQDIVWLKWCGSKWEVAHQVESSEAASMYSTWTPVSDCSYIVYGGRKSPTLSVNECPKIVTVQSDWKTSFEPVVEKCDRTARWRHSSVVAKKENVETFVVFGGRTCNLEILGDTWMIPLHSDVNERRVSILPTLQEQPCARFSHSAAVLTKGSGSDEMWISGGLGAKGPLGDIWCLDLATEQWRQLAPAGNSTTSRFGHSSSIVGHSLMMVGGVNHLDSCQPGVAILNLRTGCCVEYQLPGMSPGKSMLLINHSHILSSDKKSIWVIGGGGNCFSFG
;
A
#
# COMPACT_ATOMS: atom_id res chain seq x y z
N MET A 1 1.83 -13.80 -3.44
CA MET A 1 0.79 -13.68 -4.48
C MET A 1 0.97 -12.34 -5.20
N LEU A 2 0.88 -12.32 -6.52
CA LEU A 2 0.87 -11.10 -7.36
C LEU A 2 -0.50 -10.99 -8.01
N ILE A 3 -1.03 -9.77 -8.12
CA ILE A 3 -2.42 -9.57 -8.54
C ILE A 3 -2.52 -8.41 -9.52
N GLY A 4 -3.13 -8.69 -10.66
CA GLY A 4 -3.51 -7.68 -11.63
C GLY A 4 -2.32 -6.82 -12.07
N GLY A 5 -2.52 -5.51 -12.06
CA GLY A 5 -1.56 -4.54 -12.60
C GLY A 5 -1.82 -4.24 -14.08
N PHE A 6 -0.81 -3.68 -14.74
CA PHE A 6 -0.88 -3.27 -16.14
C PHE A 6 0.35 -3.79 -16.87
N GLY A 7 0.14 -4.46 -17.99
CA GLY A 7 1.21 -5.13 -18.72
C GLY A 7 0.74 -5.69 -20.05
N VAL A 8 1.55 -6.56 -20.64
CA VAL A 8 1.22 -7.24 -21.88
C VAL A 8 0.26 -8.40 -21.58
N ARG A 9 -0.90 -8.42 -22.22
CA ARG A 9 -1.89 -9.48 -22.05
C ARG A 9 -1.49 -10.73 -22.83
N ARG A 10 -1.95 -11.89 -22.39
CA ARG A 10 -1.75 -13.19 -23.08
C ARG A 10 -2.17 -13.17 -24.55
N LYS A 11 -3.26 -12.46 -24.88
CA LYS A 11 -3.78 -12.30 -26.24
C LYS A 11 -3.10 -11.16 -27.03
N GLY A 12 -1.99 -10.61 -26.52
CA GLY A 12 -1.31 -9.45 -27.08
C GLY A 12 -1.90 -8.12 -26.62
N GLY A 13 -1.13 -7.05 -26.82
CA GLY A 13 -1.48 -5.68 -26.45
C GLY A 13 -1.28 -5.37 -24.95
N HIS A 14 -1.16 -4.07 -24.64
CA HIS A 14 -1.04 -3.59 -23.27
C HIS A 14 -2.41 -3.40 -22.64
N GLY A 15 -2.57 -3.80 -21.39
CA GLY A 15 -3.78 -3.53 -20.65
C GLY A 15 -3.71 -4.00 -19.21
N ARG A 16 -4.83 -3.78 -18.52
CA ARG A 16 -5.02 -4.33 -17.17
C ARG A 16 -4.99 -5.84 -17.22
N MET A 17 -4.20 -6.43 -16.33
CA MET A 17 -4.06 -7.86 -16.13
C MET A 17 -5.22 -8.36 -15.26
N GLN A 18 -5.65 -9.60 -15.48
CA GLN A 18 -6.71 -10.24 -14.68
C GLN A 18 -6.16 -11.38 -13.83
N ASP A 19 -4.84 -11.57 -13.89
CA ASP A 19 -4.17 -12.70 -13.31
C ASP A 19 -3.97 -12.51 -11.81
N ILE A 20 -4.26 -13.56 -11.07
CA ILE A 20 -3.81 -13.76 -9.70
C ILE A 20 -2.79 -14.90 -9.76
N VAL A 21 -1.55 -14.60 -9.37
CA VAL A 21 -0.40 -15.48 -9.55
C VAL A 21 0.24 -15.78 -8.19
N TRP A 22 0.39 -17.05 -7.85
CA TRP A 22 1.15 -17.49 -6.69
C TRP A 22 2.54 -17.88 -7.15
N LEU A 23 3.54 -17.20 -6.58
CA LEU A 23 4.93 -17.46 -6.86
C LEU A 23 5.55 -18.27 -5.73
N LYS A 24 6.39 -19.23 -6.10
CA LYS A 24 7.24 -19.99 -5.18
C LYS A 24 8.70 -19.69 -5.50
N TRP A 25 9.49 -19.40 -4.47
CA TRP A 25 10.93 -19.30 -4.60
C TRP A 25 11.55 -20.70 -4.53
N CYS A 26 12.30 -21.09 -5.57
CA CYS A 26 12.94 -22.40 -5.68
C CYS A 26 14.46 -22.34 -5.43
N GLY A 27 14.95 -21.28 -4.76
CA GLY A 27 16.36 -21.09 -4.41
C GLY A 27 17.14 -20.21 -5.38
N SER A 28 16.83 -20.25 -6.68
CA SER A 28 17.51 -19.47 -7.72
C SER A 28 16.59 -18.56 -8.54
N LYS A 29 15.31 -18.92 -8.65
CA LYS A 29 14.30 -18.19 -9.42
C LYS A 29 12.93 -18.33 -8.79
N TRP A 30 12.05 -17.41 -9.18
CA TRP A 30 10.62 -17.51 -8.91
C TRP A 30 9.95 -18.37 -9.97
N GLU A 31 9.12 -19.32 -9.52
CA GLU A 31 8.27 -20.13 -10.39
C GLU A 31 6.80 -19.87 -10.08
N VAL A 32 5.95 -19.94 -11.12
CA VAL A 32 4.51 -19.86 -10.95
C VAL A 32 4.03 -21.19 -10.37
N ALA A 33 3.63 -21.16 -9.09
CA ALA A 33 3.05 -22.32 -8.43
C ALA A 33 1.59 -22.53 -8.84
N HIS A 34 0.85 -21.43 -9.01
CA HIS A 34 -0.54 -21.44 -9.43
C HIS A 34 -0.92 -20.11 -10.07
N GLN A 35 -1.94 -20.13 -10.95
CA GLN A 35 -2.46 -18.94 -11.60
C GLN A 35 -3.95 -19.09 -11.92
N VAL A 36 -4.74 -18.09 -11.56
CA VAL A 36 -6.16 -17.97 -11.95
C VAL A 36 -6.42 -16.61 -12.58
N GLU A 37 -7.51 -16.49 -13.33
CA GLU A 37 -8.00 -15.22 -13.86
C GLU A 37 -9.27 -14.80 -13.11
N SER A 38 -9.36 -13.54 -12.71
CA SER A 38 -10.53 -12.95 -12.04
C SER A 38 -10.77 -11.53 -12.55
N SER A 39 -12.03 -11.21 -12.82
CA SER A 39 -12.43 -9.90 -13.32
C SER A 39 -12.24 -8.79 -12.28
N GLU A 40 -12.21 -9.14 -11.00
CA GLU A 40 -11.98 -8.30 -9.83
C GLU A 40 -10.52 -7.85 -9.76
N ALA A 41 -9.59 -8.71 -10.20
CA ALA A 41 -8.17 -8.39 -10.34
C ALA A 41 -7.90 -7.41 -11.50
N ALA A 42 -8.87 -7.19 -12.40
CA ALA A 42 -8.76 -6.30 -13.57
C ALA A 42 -8.83 -4.80 -13.23
N SER A 43 -8.10 -4.38 -12.20
CA SER A 43 -8.08 -3.02 -11.65
C SER A 43 -6.66 -2.56 -11.37
N MET A 44 -6.43 -1.24 -11.42
CA MET A 44 -5.16 -0.63 -10.99
C MET A 44 -5.36 0.13 -9.68
N TYR A 45 -4.32 0.14 -8.85
CA TYR A 45 -4.25 0.93 -7.62
C TYR A 45 -5.34 0.59 -6.58
N SER A 46 -5.85 -0.64 -6.64
CA SER A 46 -6.62 -1.29 -5.58
C SER A 46 -5.63 -1.77 -4.51
N THR A 47 -5.99 -1.68 -3.24
CA THR A 47 -5.21 -2.36 -2.20
C THR A 47 -5.67 -3.79 -2.06
N TRP A 48 -4.72 -4.71 -1.89
CA TRP A 48 -4.97 -6.10 -1.54
C TRP A 48 -4.25 -6.39 -0.24
N THR A 49 -4.98 -6.26 0.85
CA THR A 49 -4.41 -6.18 2.20
C THR A 49 -4.52 -7.55 2.86
N PRO A 50 -3.41 -8.18 3.24
CA PRO A 50 -3.43 -9.52 3.82
C PRO A 50 -4.18 -9.51 5.16
N VAL A 51 -5.06 -10.51 5.34
CA VAL A 51 -5.75 -10.80 6.61
C VAL A 51 -5.21 -12.11 7.21
N SER A 52 -4.92 -13.09 6.36
CA SER A 52 -4.28 -14.35 6.71
C SER A 52 -3.42 -14.84 5.54
N ASP A 53 -2.84 -16.04 5.66
CA ASP A 53 -2.05 -16.66 4.59
C ASP A 53 -2.85 -16.87 3.28
N CYS A 54 -4.17 -17.08 3.40
CA CYS A 54 -5.04 -17.38 2.27
C CYS A 54 -6.16 -16.36 2.03
N SER A 55 -6.26 -15.31 2.85
CA SER A 55 -7.32 -14.29 2.72
C SER A 55 -6.81 -12.86 2.69
N TYR A 56 -7.45 -12.05 1.85
CA TYR A 56 -7.04 -10.68 1.53
C TYR A 56 -8.26 -9.78 1.44
N ILE A 57 -8.17 -8.53 1.89
CA ILE A 57 -9.20 -7.53 1.65
C ILE A 57 -8.85 -6.74 0.40
N VAL A 58 -9.74 -6.76 -0.59
CA VAL A 58 -9.66 -5.89 -1.76
C VAL A 58 -10.54 -4.66 -1.57
N TYR A 59 -9.97 -3.48 -1.80
CA TYR A 59 -10.72 -2.22 -1.76
C TYR A 59 -10.19 -1.19 -2.76
N GLY A 60 -11.14 -0.41 -3.32
CA GLY A 60 -10.88 0.67 -4.25
C GLY A 60 -10.19 0.25 -5.55
N GLY A 61 -9.50 1.22 -6.14
CA GLY A 61 -8.84 1.09 -7.43
C GLY A 61 -9.70 1.59 -8.59
N ARG A 62 -9.20 1.41 -9.81
CA ARG A 62 -9.84 1.95 -11.02
C ARG A 62 -9.66 1.10 -12.26
N LYS A 63 -10.64 1.18 -13.17
CA LYS A 63 -10.56 0.67 -14.55
C LYS A 63 -10.17 1.78 -15.54
N SER A 64 -10.56 3.02 -15.29
CA SER A 64 -10.13 4.21 -16.06
C SER A 64 -9.92 5.39 -15.10
N PRO A 65 -9.35 6.52 -15.53
CA PRO A 65 -9.29 7.72 -14.69
C PRO A 65 -10.65 8.29 -14.25
N THR A 66 -11.76 7.78 -14.77
CA THR A 66 -13.12 8.23 -14.43
C THR A 66 -13.99 7.12 -13.83
N LEU A 67 -13.52 5.86 -13.86
CA LEU A 67 -14.25 4.69 -13.40
C LEU A 67 -13.52 4.01 -12.23
N SER A 68 -13.95 4.37 -11.02
CA SER A 68 -13.57 3.69 -9.77
C SER A 68 -14.20 2.29 -9.70
N VAL A 69 -13.61 1.40 -8.91
CA VAL A 69 -14.13 0.04 -8.66
C VAL A 69 -13.91 -0.36 -7.19
N ASN A 70 -14.48 -1.49 -6.79
CA ASN A 70 -14.37 -2.06 -5.44
C ASN A 70 -14.79 -1.07 -4.34
N GLU A 71 -15.95 -0.44 -4.52
CA GLU A 71 -16.47 0.62 -3.65
C GLU A 71 -16.82 0.12 -2.24
N CYS A 72 -17.16 -1.16 -2.12
CA CYS A 72 -17.29 -1.84 -0.84
C CYS A 72 -16.14 -2.87 -0.70
N PRO A 73 -15.39 -2.86 0.42
CA PRO A 73 -14.32 -3.83 0.65
C PRO A 73 -14.87 -5.26 0.65
N LYS A 74 -14.12 -6.18 0.04
CA LYS A 74 -14.44 -7.61 0.00
C LYS A 74 -13.27 -8.43 0.53
N ILE A 75 -13.56 -9.45 1.34
CA ILE A 75 -12.60 -10.49 1.66
C ILE A 75 -12.60 -11.46 0.48
N VAL A 76 -11.40 -11.71 -0.03
CA VAL A 76 -11.11 -12.74 -1.02
C VAL A 76 -10.40 -13.87 -0.30
N THR A 77 -10.99 -15.05 -0.28
CA THR A 77 -10.40 -16.24 0.34
C THR A 77 -10.05 -17.26 -0.73
N VAL A 78 -8.81 -17.74 -0.69
CA VAL A 78 -8.29 -18.76 -1.59
C VAL A 78 -8.45 -20.11 -0.92
N GLN A 79 -9.30 -20.96 -1.49
CA GLN A 79 -9.58 -22.30 -0.97
C GLN A 79 -8.44 -23.28 -1.32
N SER A 80 -8.45 -24.45 -0.68
CA SER A 80 -7.44 -25.50 -0.91
C SER A 80 -7.41 -26.03 -2.35
N ASP A 81 -8.52 -25.92 -3.08
CA ASP A 81 -8.65 -26.28 -4.49
C ASP A 81 -8.36 -25.10 -5.44
N TRP A 82 -7.82 -23.99 -4.89
CA TRP A 82 -7.50 -22.74 -5.58
C TRP A 82 -8.69 -21.94 -6.10
N LYS A 83 -9.92 -22.34 -5.78
CA LYS A 83 -11.08 -21.48 -6.03
C LYS A 83 -11.05 -20.28 -5.09
N THR A 84 -11.48 -19.13 -5.60
CA THR A 84 -11.59 -17.89 -4.84
C THR A 84 -13.04 -17.63 -4.49
N SER A 85 -13.35 -17.44 -3.21
CA SER A 85 -14.63 -16.87 -2.77
C SER A 85 -14.47 -15.37 -2.49
N PHE A 86 -15.56 -14.63 -2.67
CA PHE A 86 -15.63 -13.21 -2.43
C PHE A 86 -16.78 -12.93 -1.49
N GLU A 87 -16.48 -12.34 -0.35
CA GLU A 87 -17.46 -12.03 0.69
C GLU A 87 -17.36 -10.55 1.05
N PRO A 88 -18.46 -9.85 1.30
CA PRO A 88 -18.40 -8.47 1.76
C PRO A 88 -17.69 -8.40 3.12
N VAL A 89 -16.80 -7.42 3.32
CA VAL A 89 -16.26 -7.13 4.65
C VAL A 89 -17.34 -6.56 5.56
N VAL A 90 -18.26 -5.77 4.98
CA VAL A 90 -19.37 -5.09 5.66
C VAL A 90 -20.58 -5.06 4.72
N GLU A 91 -21.79 -5.14 5.25
CA GLU A 91 -23.03 -5.14 4.45
C GLU A 91 -23.14 -3.92 3.54
N LYS A 92 -22.77 -2.74 4.07
CA LYS A 92 -22.78 -1.48 3.35
C LYS A 92 -21.56 -0.66 3.71
N CYS A 93 -20.83 -0.23 2.68
CA CYS A 93 -19.75 0.74 2.79
C CYS A 93 -20.24 2.06 2.19
N ASP A 94 -20.28 3.11 3.00
CA ASP A 94 -20.65 4.48 2.60
C ASP A 94 -19.42 5.33 2.25
N ARG A 95 -18.23 4.73 2.21
CA ARG A 95 -16.99 5.44 1.95
C ARG A 95 -16.78 5.66 0.46
N THR A 96 -16.31 6.85 0.13
CA THR A 96 -16.06 7.26 -1.25
C THR A 96 -15.14 6.29 -1.98
N ALA A 97 -15.56 5.89 -3.18
CA ALA A 97 -14.75 5.11 -4.10
C ALA A 97 -13.45 5.85 -4.43
N ARG A 98 -12.31 5.17 -4.29
CA ARG A 98 -11.00 5.79 -4.32
C ARG A 98 -9.92 4.88 -4.88
N TRP A 99 -8.80 5.46 -5.29
CA TRP A 99 -7.60 4.71 -5.67
C TRP A 99 -6.34 5.38 -5.14
N ARG A 100 -5.20 4.65 -5.19
CA ARG A 100 -3.91 5.15 -4.68
C ARG A 100 -3.98 5.59 -3.21
N HIS A 101 -4.92 5.01 -2.45
CA HIS A 101 -4.95 5.05 -1.00
C HIS A 101 -3.97 4.00 -0.47
N SER A 102 -3.72 4.02 0.83
CA SER A 102 -3.10 2.89 1.52
C SER A 102 -4.11 2.23 2.45
N SER A 103 -3.90 0.96 2.74
CA SER A 103 -4.65 0.25 3.74
C SER A 103 -3.80 -0.82 4.41
N VAL A 104 -4.13 -1.14 5.64
CA VAL A 104 -3.45 -2.14 6.46
C VAL A 104 -4.47 -2.94 7.26
N VAL A 105 -4.08 -4.13 7.71
CA VAL A 105 -4.76 -4.83 8.79
C VAL A 105 -3.83 -4.75 10.00
N ALA A 106 -4.36 -4.27 11.12
CA ALA A 106 -3.62 -4.00 12.34
C ALA A 106 -4.54 -4.25 13.55
N LYS A 107 -3.97 -4.61 14.70
CA LYS A 107 -4.77 -4.86 15.90
C LYS A 107 -5.24 -3.55 16.54
N LYS A 108 -6.50 -3.53 16.95
CA LYS A 108 -7.07 -2.53 17.86
C LYS A 108 -7.82 -3.29 18.95
N GLU A 109 -7.43 -3.12 20.20
CA GLU A 109 -8.03 -3.82 21.35
C GLU A 109 -8.10 -5.36 21.16
N ASN A 110 -7.04 -5.93 20.58
CA ASN A 110 -6.89 -7.34 20.19
C ASN A 110 -7.76 -7.81 19.02
N VAL A 111 -8.51 -6.92 18.38
CA VAL A 111 -9.30 -7.22 17.19
C VAL A 111 -8.55 -6.79 15.94
N GLU A 112 -8.35 -7.71 15.00
CA GLU A 112 -7.82 -7.37 13.67
C GLU A 112 -8.74 -6.35 13.01
N THR A 113 -8.19 -5.22 12.59
CA THR A 113 -8.95 -4.08 12.10
C THR A 113 -8.39 -3.65 10.76
N PHE A 114 -9.24 -3.59 9.75
CA PHE A 114 -8.90 -3.05 8.43
C PHE A 114 -8.93 -1.53 8.48
N VAL A 115 -7.82 -0.86 8.21
CA VAL A 115 -7.67 0.60 8.30
C VAL A 115 -7.32 1.15 6.92
N VAL A 116 -7.98 2.25 6.53
CA VAL A 116 -7.75 2.92 5.24
C VAL A 116 -7.46 4.39 5.46
N PHE A 117 -6.46 4.91 4.72
CA PHE A 117 -6.13 6.33 4.73
C PHE A 117 -5.99 6.91 3.31
N GLY A 118 -6.59 8.08 3.12
CA GLY A 118 -6.39 8.95 1.97
C GLY A 118 -6.81 8.33 0.63
N GLY A 119 -6.06 8.68 -0.42
CA GLY A 119 -6.36 8.30 -1.81
C GLY A 119 -6.95 9.43 -2.62
N ARG A 120 -7.45 9.10 -3.82
CA ARG A 120 -8.05 10.07 -4.74
C ARG A 120 -9.30 9.50 -5.40
N THR A 121 -10.27 10.37 -5.65
CA THR A 121 -11.55 10.01 -6.29
C THR A 121 -11.50 10.17 -7.82
N CYS A 122 -12.56 9.73 -8.50
CA CYS A 122 -12.75 9.95 -9.93
C CYS A 122 -12.90 11.43 -10.31
N ASN A 123 -13.34 12.26 -9.37
CA ASN A 123 -13.46 13.71 -9.54
C ASN A 123 -12.16 14.45 -9.16
N LEU A 124 -11.04 13.73 -9.08
CA LEU A 124 -9.72 14.29 -8.80
C LEU A 124 -9.55 14.90 -7.40
N GLU A 125 -10.52 14.73 -6.51
CA GLU A 125 -10.44 15.11 -5.09
C GLU A 125 -9.42 14.24 -4.36
N ILE A 126 -8.53 14.88 -3.61
CA ILE A 126 -7.56 14.19 -2.77
C ILE A 126 -8.18 14.03 -1.38
N LEU A 127 -8.19 12.79 -0.89
CA LEU A 127 -8.80 12.44 0.38
C LEU A 127 -7.74 12.43 1.49
N GLY A 128 -8.15 12.81 2.70
CA GLY A 128 -7.36 12.76 3.93
C GLY A 128 -8.12 12.17 5.10
N ASP A 129 -9.22 11.47 4.81
CA ASP A 129 -10.01 10.77 5.81
C ASP A 129 -9.33 9.46 6.24
N THR A 130 -9.55 9.10 7.50
CA THR A 130 -9.21 7.79 8.05
C THR A 130 -10.49 7.09 8.46
N TRP A 131 -10.62 5.83 8.09
CA TRP A 131 -11.72 4.99 8.55
C TRP A 131 -11.26 3.55 8.66
N MET A 132 -11.99 2.77 9.44
CA MET A 132 -11.62 1.42 9.79
C MET A 132 -12.82 0.50 9.96
N ILE A 133 -12.61 -0.81 9.83
CA ILE A 133 -13.61 -1.85 10.08
C ILE A 133 -12.99 -2.92 10.98
N PRO A 134 -13.48 -3.10 12.22
CA PRO A 134 -13.12 -4.24 13.05
C PRO A 134 -13.57 -5.55 12.39
N LEU A 135 -12.68 -6.52 12.25
CA LEU A 135 -12.91 -7.78 11.54
C LEU A 135 -13.42 -8.88 12.50
N HIS A 136 -14.55 -8.62 13.15
CA HIS A 136 -15.24 -9.62 13.97
C HIS A 136 -15.63 -10.86 13.15
N SER A 137 -15.78 -12.02 13.79
CA SER A 137 -16.16 -13.24 13.08
C SER A 137 -17.56 -13.14 12.44
N ASP A 138 -18.52 -12.52 13.14
CA ASP A 138 -19.83 -12.20 12.59
C ASP A 138 -19.77 -10.91 11.75
N VAL A 139 -20.18 -11.00 10.48
CA VAL A 139 -20.21 -9.88 9.53
C VAL A 139 -21.20 -8.80 9.97
N ASN A 140 -22.28 -9.17 10.69
CA ASN A 140 -23.31 -8.22 11.14
C ASN A 140 -22.82 -7.27 12.25
N GLU A 141 -21.76 -7.66 12.95
CA GLU A 141 -21.09 -6.85 13.96
C GLU A 141 -20.12 -5.84 13.34
N ARG A 142 -19.68 -6.09 12.09
CA ARG A 142 -18.70 -5.25 11.41
C ARG A 142 -19.36 -3.96 10.96
N ARG A 143 -18.80 -2.83 11.38
CA ARG A 143 -19.26 -1.50 10.99
C ARG A 143 -18.09 -0.61 10.61
N VAL A 144 -18.34 0.30 9.68
CA VAL A 144 -17.40 1.36 9.33
C VAL A 144 -17.32 2.33 10.49
N SER A 145 -16.14 2.48 11.08
CA SER A 145 -15.80 3.51 12.04
C SER A 145 -15.01 4.61 11.34
N ILE A 146 -15.46 5.86 11.46
CA ILE A 146 -14.80 7.01 10.84
C ILE A 146 -14.03 7.73 11.94
N LEU A 147 -12.74 7.95 11.71
CA LEU A 147 -11.96 8.77 12.61
C LEU A 147 -12.23 10.25 12.30
N PRO A 148 -12.58 11.08 13.30
CA PRO A 148 -12.83 12.49 13.05
C PRO A 148 -11.56 13.19 12.59
N THR A 149 -11.73 14.19 11.73
CA THR A 149 -10.64 15.07 11.32
C THR A 149 -10.20 15.92 12.50
N LEU A 150 -8.96 15.75 12.95
CA LEU A 150 -8.37 16.52 14.05
C LEU A 150 -7.45 17.62 13.53
N GLN A 151 -7.09 18.56 14.41
CA GLN A 151 -6.17 19.65 14.07
C GLN A 151 -4.76 19.13 13.76
N GLU A 152 -4.29 18.11 14.49
CA GLU A 152 -3.02 17.43 14.25
C GLU A 152 -3.25 16.11 13.52
N GLN A 153 -3.15 16.14 12.18
CA GLN A 153 -3.29 14.96 11.35
C GLN A 153 -2.55 15.12 10.01
N PRO A 154 -2.24 14.02 9.31
CA PRO A 154 -1.69 14.12 7.97
C PRO A 154 -2.65 14.82 7.00
N CYS A 155 -2.11 15.69 6.16
CA CYS A 155 -2.87 16.29 5.06
C CYS A 155 -3.39 15.22 4.09
N ALA A 156 -4.45 15.58 3.35
CA ALA A 156 -4.99 14.78 2.27
C ALA A 156 -3.90 14.42 1.23
N ARG A 157 -3.79 13.14 0.89
CA ARG A 157 -2.72 12.61 0.05
C ARG A 157 -3.05 11.30 -0.64
N PHE A 158 -2.34 11.00 -1.72
CA PHE A 158 -2.44 9.74 -2.46
C PHE A 158 -1.06 9.25 -2.93
N SER A 159 -0.93 7.97 -3.28
CA SER A 159 0.35 7.32 -3.64
C SER A 159 1.40 7.38 -2.52
N HIS A 160 0.96 7.49 -1.27
CA HIS A 160 1.78 7.28 -0.08
C HIS A 160 1.87 5.78 0.22
N SER A 161 2.73 5.39 1.14
CA SER A 161 2.80 4.02 1.63
C SER A 161 2.46 3.94 3.11
N ALA A 162 1.97 2.79 3.54
CA ALA A 162 1.65 2.50 4.94
C ALA A 162 2.30 1.18 5.39
N ALA A 163 2.66 1.10 6.67
CA ALA A 163 3.20 -0.08 7.31
C ALA A 163 2.71 -0.17 8.77
N VAL A 164 2.68 -1.37 9.33
CA VAL A 164 2.21 -1.61 10.71
C VAL A 164 3.39 -1.89 11.62
N LEU A 165 3.41 -1.23 12.78
CA LEU A 165 4.27 -1.59 13.92
C LEU A 165 3.42 -2.32 14.96
N THR A 166 3.66 -3.62 15.12
CA THR A 166 3.00 -4.42 16.16
C THR A 166 3.60 -4.13 17.53
N LYS A 167 2.77 -3.74 18.51
CA LYS A 167 3.23 -3.33 19.85
C LYS A 167 3.10 -4.42 20.91
N GLY A 168 2.31 -5.47 20.66
CA GLY A 168 2.02 -6.52 21.63
C GLY A 168 1.09 -6.10 22.78
N SER A 169 0.74 -4.81 22.88
CA SER A 169 -0.22 -4.25 23.85
C SER A 169 -1.69 -4.44 23.46
N GLY A 170 -1.97 -5.21 22.40
CA GLY A 170 -3.31 -5.40 21.83
C GLY A 170 -3.74 -4.34 20.83
N SER A 171 -3.05 -3.20 20.77
CA SER A 171 -3.27 -2.16 19.75
C SER A 171 -1.97 -1.78 19.08
N ASP A 172 -1.97 -1.83 17.75
CA ASP A 172 -0.82 -1.56 16.90
C ASP A 172 -0.77 -0.10 16.44
N GLU A 173 0.31 0.26 15.76
CA GLU A 173 0.46 1.58 15.12
C GLU A 173 0.48 1.44 13.61
N MET A 174 -0.32 2.24 12.91
CA MET A 174 -0.22 2.42 11.46
C MET A 174 0.69 3.62 11.16
N TRP A 175 1.76 3.38 10.42
CA TRP A 175 2.69 4.41 9.98
C TRP A 175 2.48 4.71 8.50
N ILE A 176 2.40 5.98 8.13
CA ILE A 176 2.36 6.42 6.74
C ILE A 176 3.58 7.25 6.40
N SER A 177 4.03 7.14 5.15
CA SER A 177 5.18 7.87 4.63
C SER A 177 4.90 8.50 3.28
N GLY A 178 5.30 9.77 3.14
CA GLY A 178 5.30 10.51 1.88
C GLY A 178 3.94 10.59 1.17
N GLY A 179 3.98 10.47 -0.15
CA GLY A 179 2.84 10.60 -1.06
C GLY A 179 2.76 11.97 -1.76
N LEU A 180 1.68 12.18 -2.49
CA LEU A 180 1.34 13.45 -3.15
C LEU A 180 0.19 14.12 -2.42
N GLY A 181 0.44 15.31 -1.87
CA GLY A 181 -0.59 16.22 -1.39
C GLY A 181 -0.95 17.29 -2.42
N ALA A 182 -1.80 18.24 -2.05
CA ALA A 182 -2.23 19.33 -2.92
C ALA A 182 -1.08 20.24 -3.40
N LYS A 183 0.00 20.34 -2.61
CA LYS A 183 1.17 21.19 -2.91
C LYS A 183 2.35 20.42 -3.52
N GLY A 184 2.21 19.11 -3.75
CA GLY A 184 3.27 18.26 -4.30
C GLY A 184 3.71 17.10 -3.40
N PRO A 185 4.88 16.49 -3.69
CA PRO A 185 5.43 15.35 -2.96
C PRO A 185 5.74 15.69 -1.52
N LEU A 186 5.47 14.72 -0.64
CA LEU A 186 5.63 14.84 0.80
C LEU A 186 6.80 13.96 1.25
N GLY A 187 7.52 14.41 2.27
CA GLY A 187 8.61 13.69 2.94
C GLY A 187 8.38 13.57 4.45
N ASP A 188 7.13 13.72 4.88
CA ASP A 188 6.72 13.60 6.27
C ASP A 188 6.36 12.14 6.60
N ILE A 189 6.42 11.85 7.90
CA ILE A 189 6.12 10.56 8.49
C ILE A 189 5.09 10.78 9.59
N TRP A 190 4.00 10.02 9.55
CA TRP A 190 2.92 10.09 10.52
C TRP A 190 2.62 8.70 11.08
N CYS A 191 2.20 8.68 12.33
CA CYS A 191 1.77 7.48 13.05
C CYS A 191 0.35 7.69 13.55
N LEU A 192 -0.54 6.74 13.27
CA LEU A 192 -1.82 6.58 13.94
C LEU A 192 -1.66 5.52 15.02
N ASP A 193 -1.76 5.91 16.28
CA ASP A 193 -1.86 4.96 17.39
C ASP A 193 -3.32 4.47 17.47
N LEU A 194 -3.55 3.17 17.25
CA LEU A 194 -4.91 2.60 17.25
C LEU A 194 -5.52 2.48 18.65
N ALA A 195 -4.72 2.57 19.72
CA ALA A 195 -5.24 2.59 21.09
C ALA A 195 -5.91 3.92 21.42
N THR A 196 -5.28 5.03 21.02
CA THR A 196 -5.79 6.39 21.29
C THR A 196 -6.56 6.98 20.10
N GLU A 197 -6.46 6.33 18.95
CA GLU A 197 -6.91 6.80 17.65
C GLU A 197 -6.42 8.23 17.33
N GLN A 198 -5.18 8.53 17.72
CA GLN A 198 -4.57 9.83 17.50
C GLN A 198 -3.45 9.74 16.47
N TRP A 199 -3.45 10.71 15.56
CA TRP A 199 -2.31 10.93 14.68
C TRP A 199 -1.23 11.70 15.43
N ARG A 200 0.03 11.30 15.22
CA ARG A 200 1.21 12.04 15.65
C ARG A 200 2.20 12.12 14.51
N GLN A 201 2.72 13.32 14.27
CA GLN A 201 3.81 13.49 13.33
C GLN A 201 5.12 13.09 14.01
N LEU A 202 5.95 12.32 13.33
CA LEU A 202 7.31 12.11 13.81
C LEU A 202 8.13 13.38 13.49
N ALA A 203 8.46 14.16 14.52
CA ALA A 203 9.32 15.33 14.37
C ALA A 203 10.73 14.86 13.95
N PRO A 204 11.24 15.25 12.77
CA PRO A 204 12.54 14.80 12.34
C PRO A 204 13.64 15.45 13.19
N ALA A 205 14.52 14.62 13.76
CA ALA A 205 15.83 15.10 14.21
C ALA A 205 16.72 15.31 12.97
N GLY A 206 16.81 16.55 12.50
CA GLY A 206 17.92 16.99 11.65
C GLY A 206 17.91 16.67 10.16
N ASN A 207 16.87 16.03 9.59
CA ASN A 207 16.54 16.09 8.15
C ASN A 207 15.20 15.35 7.88
N SER A 208 14.25 16.02 7.22
CA SER A 208 13.05 15.36 6.69
C SER A 208 13.45 14.28 5.69
N THR A 209 12.70 13.18 5.63
CA THR A 209 12.92 12.14 4.60
C THR A 209 12.80 12.77 3.21
N THR A 210 13.58 12.28 2.24
CA THR A 210 13.43 12.74 0.85
C THR A 210 11.99 12.56 0.42
N SER A 211 11.38 13.66 -0.03
CA SER A 211 9.99 13.63 -0.48
C SER A 211 9.85 12.61 -1.61
N ARG A 212 8.77 11.83 -1.58
CA ARG A 212 8.58 10.72 -2.52
C ARG A 212 7.12 10.32 -2.64
N PHE A 213 6.76 9.75 -3.78
CA PHE A 213 5.48 9.10 -3.99
C PHE A 213 5.60 7.89 -4.92
N GLY A 214 4.65 6.96 -4.82
CA GLY A 214 4.70 5.70 -5.57
C GLY A 214 5.82 4.76 -5.07
N HIS A 215 6.37 5.02 -3.90
CA HIS A 215 7.25 4.11 -3.17
C HIS A 215 6.43 3.07 -2.42
N SER A 216 7.13 2.11 -1.82
CA SER A 216 6.52 1.17 -0.88
C SER A 216 7.31 1.14 0.43
N SER A 217 6.66 0.82 1.54
CA SER A 217 7.29 0.83 2.87
C SER A 217 6.94 -0.38 3.73
N SER A 218 7.87 -0.81 4.56
CA SER A 218 7.66 -1.86 5.57
C SER A 218 8.42 -1.54 6.84
N ILE A 219 8.02 -2.16 7.94
CA ILE A 219 8.67 -2.01 9.23
C ILE A 219 9.37 -3.32 9.61
N VAL A 220 10.64 -3.23 9.96
CA VAL A 220 11.44 -4.32 10.52
C VAL A 220 12.01 -3.87 11.86
N GLY A 221 11.55 -4.48 12.95
CA GLY A 221 11.85 -4.02 14.30
C GLY A 221 11.33 -2.61 14.53
N HIS A 222 12.22 -1.65 14.77
CA HIS A 222 11.88 -0.22 14.92
C HIS A 222 12.37 0.63 13.74
N SER A 223 12.59 0.01 12.59
CA SER A 223 13.06 0.70 11.38
C SER A 223 11.97 0.68 10.32
N LEU A 224 11.53 1.87 9.91
CA LEU A 224 10.70 2.06 8.73
C LEU A 224 11.60 2.15 7.51
N MET A 225 11.46 1.17 6.62
CA MET A 225 12.16 1.14 5.34
C MET A 225 11.23 1.65 4.24
N MET A 226 11.71 2.55 3.41
CA MET A 226 11.00 3.08 2.24
C MET A 226 11.83 2.77 1.00
N VAL A 227 11.23 2.12 0.01
CA VAL A 227 11.92 1.66 -1.20
C VAL A 227 11.39 2.44 -2.40
N GLY A 228 12.31 3.11 -3.09
CA GLY A 228 12.05 3.85 -4.31
C GLY A 228 11.09 5.03 -4.13
N GLY A 229 10.25 5.21 -5.15
CA GLY A 229 9.43 6.39 -5.38
C GLY A 229 10.12 7.40 -6.28
N VAL A 230 9.42 8.47 -6.58
CA VAL A 230 9.95 9.61 -7.34
C VAL A 230 9.57 10.91 -6.65
N ASN A 231 10.27 11.98 -7.00
CA ASN A 231 9.91 13.35 -6.64
C ASN A 231 10.13 14.29 -7.83
N HIS A 232 9.92 15.59 -7.60
CA HIS A 232 10.13 16.62 -8.63
C HIS A 232 11.56 17.16 -8.67
N LEU A 233 12.48 16.63 -7.85
CA LEU A 233 13.84 17.14 -7.71
C LEU A 233 14.82 16.18 -8.39
N ASP A 234 15.36 16.58 -9.54
CA ASP A 234 16.29 15.75 -10.30
C ASP A 234 17.56 15.38 -9.52
N SER A 235 18.00 16.24 -8.59
CA SER A 235 19.23 16.04 -7.81
C SER A 235 19.10 15.07 -6.63
N CYS A 236 17.89 14.63 -6.26
CA CYS A 236 17.66 13.81 -5.07
C CYS A 236 16.61 12.74 -5.34
N GLN A 237 16.91 11.80 -6.23
CA GLN A 237 15.98 10.72 -6.52
C GLN A 237 15.88 9.72 -5.34
N PRO A 238 14.67 9.32 -4.94
CA PRO A 238 14.45 8.39 -3.84
C PRO A 238 15.07 7.00 -4.09
N GLY A 239 15.96 6.57 -3.20
CA GLY A 239 16.55 5.23 -3.18
C GLY A 239 15.87 4.37 -2.13
N VAL A 240 16.67 3.73 -1.27
CA VAL A 240 16.18 3.00 -0.09
C VAL A 240 16.45 3.83 1.15
N ALA A 241 15.40 4.33 1.79
CA ALA A 241 15.49 5.05 3.05
C ALA A 241 15.25 4.11 4.24
N ILE A 242 16.03 4.25 5.31
CA ILE A 242 15.81 3.56 6.57
C ILE A 242 15.72 4.60 7.68
N LEU A 243 14.53 4.71 8.28
CA LEU A 243 14.19 5.65 9.35
C LEU A 243 14.03 4.87 10.66
N ASN A 244 14.74 5.28 11.70
CA ASN A 244 14.52 4.76 13.04
C ASN A 244 13.28 5.43 13.68
N LEU A 245 12.27 4.63 14.01
CA LEU A 245 10.98 5.09 14.55
C LEU A 245 11.07 5.67 15.97
N ARG A 246 12.16 5.40 16.70
CA ARG A 246 12.39 5.92 18.06
C ARG A 246 13.14 7.25 18.04
N THR A 247 14.15 7.38 17.18
CA THR A 247 15.02 8.57 17.15
C THR A 247 14.66 9.56 16.05
N GLY A 248 13.90 9.14 15.04
CA GLY A 248 13.62 9.94 13.85
C GLY A 248 14.81 10.08 12.89
N CYS A 249 15.96 9.47 13.18
CA CYS A 249 17.12 9.51 12.29
C CYS A 249 16.85 8.70 11.02
N CYS A 250 17.15 9.28 9.85
CA CYS A 250 16.98 8.65 8.54
C CYS A 250 18.30 8.57 7.80
N VAL A 251 18.55 7.43 7.15
CA VAL A 251 19.67 7.24 6.21
C VAL A 251 19.10 6.83 4.86
N GLU A 252 19.57 7.46 3.78
CA GLU A 252 19.18 7.16 2.40
C GLU A 252 20.32 6.44 1.68
N TYR A 253 20.03 5.29 1.07
CA TYR A 253 20.95 4.50 0.26
C TYR A 253 20.56 4.58 -1.21
N GLN A 254 21.53 4.90 -2.07
CA GLN A 254 21.34 4.86 -3.52
C GLN A 254 21.68 3.47 -4.05
N LEU A 255 20.81 2.91 -4.89
CA LEU A 255 21.04 1.58 -5.47
C LEU A 255 21.94 1.65 -6.71
N PRO A 256 22.81 0.64 -6.92
CA PRO A 256 23.58 0.53 -8.16
C PRO A 256 22.63 0.50 -9.38
N GLY A 257 22.84 1.40 -10.34
CA GLY A 257 21.95 1.52 -11.49
C GLY A 257 20.81 2.54 -11.34
N MET A 258 20.86 3.39 -10.30
CA MET A 258 20.15 4.68 -10.26
C MET A 258 21.01 5.85 -10.79
N SER A 259 22.18 5.56 -11.36
CA SER A 259 23.09 6.53 -11.98
C SER A 259 22.59 6.95 -13.37
N PRO A 260 22.90 8.17 -13.85
CA PRO A 260 22.56 8.59 -15.22
C PRO A 260 22.98 7.54 -16.26
N GLY A 261 22.06 7.12 -17.12
CA GLY A 261 22.29 6.11 -18.17
C GLY A 261 21.97 4.66 -17.79
N LYS A 262 21.64 4.37 -16.52
CA LYS A 262 21.01 3.11 -16.10
C LYS A 262 19.72 3.50 -15.37
N SER A 263 18.57 3.08 -15.90
CA SER A 263 17.27 3.50 -15.36
C SER A 263 16.56 2.34 -14.69
N MET A 264 16.77 2.18 -13.39
CA MET A 264 15.91 1.33 -12.57
C MET A 264 14.71 2.16 -12.10
N LEU A 265 13.53 1.88 -12.65
CA LEU A 265 12.29 2.59 -12.31
C LEU A 265 11.60 1.95 -11.09
N LEU A 266 11.96 2.41 -9.89
CA LEU A 266 11.36 1.95 -8.65
C LEU A 266 10.11 2.76 -8.29
N ILE A 267 9.13 2.82 -9.19
CA ILE A 267 7.86 3.56 -8.99
C ILE A 267 6.64 2.65 -9.20
N ASN A 268 5.66 2.73 -8.31
CA ASN A 268 4.46 1.89 -8.28
C ASN A 268 4.77 0.38 -8.28
N HIS A 269 5.92 0.01 -7.70
CA HIS A 269 6.29 -1.38 -7.50
C HIS A 269 5.64 -1.93 -6.23
N SER A 270 5.76 -3.24 -6.04
CA SER A 270 5.52 -3.88 -4.75
C SER A 270 6.85 -4.39 -4.20
N HIS A 271 7.09 -4.25 -2.90
CA HIS A 271 8.19 -4.93 -2.24
C HIS A 271 7.66 -5.96 -1.25
N ILE A 272 8.43 -7.03 -1.07
CA ILE A 272 8.12 -8.13 -0.18
C ILE A 272 9.35 -8.38 0.69
N LEU A 273 9.16 -8.40 2.00
CA LEU A 273 10.18 -8.87 2.94
C LEU A 273 10.28 -10.40 2.83
N SER A 274 11.50 -10.90 2.71
CA SER A 274 11.80 -12.32 2.89
C SER A 274 11.34 -12.82 4.26
N SER A 275 11.06 -14.12 4.37
CA SER A 275 10.57 -14.73 5.60
C SER A 275 11.54 -14.59 6.79
N ASP A 276 12.85 -14.54 6.51
CA ASP A 276 13.89 -14.30 7.52
C ASP A 276 14.12 -12.81 7.82
N LYS A 277 13.42 -11.92 7.10
CA LYS A 277 13.51 -10.45 7.17
C LYS A 277 14.90 -9.90 6.89
N LYS A 278 15.77 -10.65 6.18
CA LYS A 278 17.14 -10.22 5.84
C LYS A 278 17.25 -9.63 4.44
N SER A 279 16.31 -9.96 3.58
CA SER A 279 16.29 -9.53 2.17
C SER A 279 14.94 -8.91 1.80
N ILE A 280 14.98 -8.02 0.82
CA ILE A 280 13.78 -7.48 0.17
C ILE A 280 13.75 -7.91 -1.29
N TRP A 281 12.55 -8.22 -1.76
CA TRP A 281 12.28 -8.46 -3.17
C TRP A 281 11.45 -7.29 -3.68
N VAL A 282 11.92 -6.64 -4.75
CA VAL A 282 11.17 -5.57 -5.42
C VAL A 282 10.68 -6.10 -6.76
N ILE A 283 9.37 -6.09 -6.96
CA ILE A 283 8.71 -6.71 -8.11
C ILE A 283 7.80 -5.69 -8.79
N GLY A 284 7.86 -5.70 -10.12
CA GLY A 284 7.06 -4.82 -10.96
C GLY A 284 7.47 -3.36 -10.77
N GLY A 285 6.50 -2.47 -10.96
CA GLY A 285 6.75 -1.04 -11.06
C GLY A 285 7.17 -0.63 -12.46
N GLY A 286 7.02 0.65 -12.73
CA GLY A 286 7.22 1.24 -14.04
C GLY A 286 6.50 2.57 -14.15
N GLY A 287 6.99 3.40 -15.06
CA GLY A 287 6.39 4.67 -15.42
C GLY A 287 6.09 4.70 -16.91
N ASN A 288 5.06 5.46 -17.30
CA ASN A 288 4.87 5.78 -18.71
C ASN A 288 5.85 6.89 -19.06
N CYS A 289 6.92 6.57 -19.80
CA CYS A 289 7.86 7.55 -20.33
C CYS A 289 7.27 8.27 -21.54
N PHE A 290 6.16 9.01 -21.40
CA PHE A 290 5.55 9.88 -22.44
C PHE A 290 5.79 9.42 -23.90
N SER A 291 5.43 8.18 -24.22
CA SER A 291 5.54 7.55 -25.55
C SER A 291 6.93 7.17 -26.07
N PHE A 292 8.00 7.27 -25.27
CA PHE A 292 9.37 6.92 -25.67
C PHE A 292 9.73 5.43 -25.55
N GLY A 293 8.80 4.60 -25.03
CA GLY A 293 9.06 3.19 -24.74
C GLY A 293 9.61 2.99 -23.34
#